data_AF-A0A7W1T9K9-F1
#
_entry.id   AF-A0A7W1T9K9-F1
#
_cell.length_a   1.000
_cell.length_b   1.000
_cell.length_c   1.000
_cell.angle_alpha   90.00
_cell.angle_beta   90.00
_cell.angle_gamma   90.00
#
_symmetry.space_group_name_H-M   'P 1'
#
loop_
_entity.id
_entity.type
_entity.pdbx_description
1 polymer ?
#
loop_
_entity_poly.entity_id
_entity_poly.type
_entity_poly.pdbx_seq_one_letter_code
_entity_poly.pdbx_strand_id
1 'polypeptide(L)'
;ESTSTLTASTYLLGTGNVTGTYTGTVKYVAVKINDTTYTKVPVNADGTYTYYIKDKVTSKDDVITVLGYDSTGAVVAEKAVTLDPGVAPTMKADEFVIGTTRNVTGTFTGGIKYVGIKVGDTTYSKVPVATDGTYTYYAKDKITDATEEVTVLGYDSVGLALEVKVTVK
;
A
#
# COMPACT_ATOMS: atom_id res chain seq x y z
N GLU A 1 30.36 27.73 7.48
CA GLU A 1 29.17 27.10 8.10
C GLU A 1 29.15 25.63 7.77
N SER A 2 28.71 24.78 8.70
CA SER A 2 28.44 23.37 8.39
C SER A 2 27.05 23.28 7.78
N THR A 3 26.98 22.99 6.48
CA THR A 3 25.72 22.78 5.78
C THR A 3 24.94 21.62 6.43
N SER A 4 23.66 21.85 6.75
CA SER A 4 22.77 20.81 7.25
C SER A 4 22.46 19.79 6.15
N THR A 5 22.38 18.51 6.51
CA THR A 5 22.05 17.44 5.56
C THR A 5 21.05 16.46 6.14
N LEU A 6 20.36 15.74 5.25
CA LEU A 6 19.46 14.63 5.58
C LEU A 6 19.80 13.41 4.74
N THR A 7 19.71 12.24 5.36
CA THR A 7 19.53 10.97 4.66
C THR A 7 18.11 10.47 4.90
N ALA A 8 17.59 9.62 4.02
CA ALA A 8 16.32 8.94 4.24
C ALA A 8 16.47 7.49 3.77
N SER A 9 16.05 6.56 4.62
CA SER A 9 15.91 5.15 4.26
C SER A 9 14.75 4.96 3.29
N THR A 10 14.85 3.96 2.42
CA THR A 10 13.72 3.51 1.59
C THR A 10 12.53 3.20 2.47
N TYR A 11 11.36 3.70 2.09
CA TYR A 11 10.10 3.43 2.76
C TYR A 11 9.35 2.33 2.04
N LEU A 12 9.20 1.18 2.69
CA LEU A 12 8.33 0.10 2.20
C LEU A 12 6.87 0.46 2.48
N LEU A 13 6.05 0.46 1.43
CA LEU A 13 4.64 0.81 1.48
C LEU A 13 3.89 -0.01 2.55
N GLY A 14 3.05 0.67 3.34
CA GLY A 14 2.27 0.06 4.42
C GLY A 14 3.02 -0.19 5.72
N THR A 15 4.33 0.12 5.79
CA THR A 15 5.10 0.12 7.04
C THR A 15 4.90 1.42 7.83
N GLY A 16 5.37 1.46 9.08
CA GLY A 16 5.08 2.56 10.01
C GLY A 16 5.75 3.88 9.66
N ASN A 17 7.07 3.88 9.52
CA ASN A 17 7.87 5.10 9.62
C ASN A 17 8.85 5.27 8.45
N VAL A 18 9.12 6.52 8.10
CA VAL A 18 10.38 6.90 7.45
C VAL A 18 11.41 7.16 8.53
N THR A 19 12.63 6.66 8.31
CA THR A 19 13.78 6.89 9.17
C THR A 19 14.92 7.48 8.37
N GLY A 20 15.85 8.12 9.06
CA GLY A 20 17.05 8.65 8.45
C GLY A 20 17.98 9.29 9.47
N THR A 21 19.00 9.93 8.96
CA THR A 21 19.98 10.68 9.76
C THR A 21 20.03 12.13 9.34
N TYR A 22 20.54 12.98 10.23
CA TYR A 22 20.73 14.40 9.96
C TYR A 22 22.08 14.88 10.48
N THR A 23 22.56 15.99 9.92
CA THR A 23 23.72 16.74 10.45
C THR A 23 23.42 18.24 10.47
N GLY A 24 24.29 19.00 11.12
CA GLY A 24 24.17 20.47 11.18
C GLY A 24 23.10 20.93 12.17
N THR A 25 22.33 21.94 11.78
CA THR A 25 21.45 22.72 12.67
C THR A 25 20.03 22.17 12.78
N VAL A 26 19.72 21.01 12.17
CA VAL A 26 18.37 20.44 12.18
C VAL A 26 17.91 20.14 13.62
N LYS A 27 16.72 20.64 13.97
CA LYS A 27 16.03 20.43 15.25
C LYS A 27 14.70 19.70 15.09
N TYR A 28 14.07 19.83 13.94
CA TYR A 28 12.80 19.17 13.64
C TYR A 28 12.80 18.62 12.22
N VAL A 29 12.00 17.60 11.98
CA VAL A 29 11.66 17.13 10.63
C VAL A 29 10.15 17.18 10.41
N ALA A 30 9.74 17.44 9.18
CA ALA A 30 8.39 17.16 8.71
C ALA A 30 8.48 16.29 7.46
N VAL A 31 7.40 15.57 7.15
CA VAL A 31 7.25 14.91 5.85
C VAL A 31 6.30 15.72 4.99
N LYS A 32 6.68 15.93 3.73
CA LYS A 32 5.81 16.40 2.65
C LYS A 32 5.48 15.19 1.77
N ILE A 33 4.19 14.92 1.59
CA ILE A 33 3.70 13.89 0.67
C ILE A 33 2.92 14.61 -0.42
N ASN A 34 3.36 14.46 -1.67
CA ASN A 34 2.91 15.25 -2.81
C ASN A 34 3.01 16.74 -2.47
N ASP A 35 1.88 17.44 -2.35
CA ASP A 35 1.81 18.86 -2.01
C ASP A 35 1.43 19.15 -0.54
N THR A 36 1.23 18.11 0.27
CA THR A 36 0.81 18.26 1.67
C THR A 36 1.99 18.10 2.61
N THR A 37 2.33 19.16 3.35
CA THR A 37 3.32 19.12 4.43
C THR A 37 2.64 18.83 5.76
N TYR A 38 3.10 17.79 6.45
CA TYR A 38 2.58 17.40 7.77
C TYR A 38 3.33 18.11 8.91
N THR A 39 2.84 17.92 10.14
CA THR A 39 3.36 18.58 11.34
C THR A 39 4.82 18.24 11.64
N LYS A 40 5.59 19.22 12.13
CA LYS A 40 6.98 19.01 12.55
C LYS A 40 7.06 18.10 13.79
N VAL A 41 8.07 17.23 13.83
CA VAL A 41 8.44 16.41 14.99
C VAL A 41 9.92 16.63 15.33
N PRO A 42 10.33 16.57 16.61
CA PRO A 42 11.73 16.74 16.98
C PRO A 42 12.58 15.57 16.44
N VAL A 43 13.83 15.88 16.09
CA VAL A 43 14.84 14.85 15.76
C VAL A 43 15.49 14.29 17.04
N ASN A 44 16.10 13.11 16.94
CA ASN A 44 16.78 12.46 18.07
C ASN A 44 18.17 13.06 18.28
N ALA A 45 18.60 13.19 19.54
CA ALA A 45 19.91 13.78 19.87
C ALA A 45 21.12 12.97 19.33
N ASP A 46 20.91 11.72 18.92
CA ASP A 46 21.93 10.82 18.36
C ASP A 46 22.16 11.03 16.85
N GLY A 47 21.56 12.05 16.24
CA GLY A 47 21.70 12.33 14.81
C GLY A 47 20.72 11.55 13.93
N THR A 48 19.71 10.89 14.50
CA THR A 48 18.67 10.16 13.76
C THR A 48 17.31 10.85 13.82
N TYR A 49 16.37 10.41 12.99
CA TYR A 49 14.96 10.78 13.11
C TYR A 49 14.05 9.62 12.68
N THR A 50 12.83 9.64 13.21
CA THR A 50 11.75 8.71 12.85
C THR A 50 10.46 9.50 12.67
N TYR A 51 9.74 9.27 11.57
CA TYR A 51 8.48 9.94 11.28
C TYR A 51 7.42 8.95 10.80
N TYR A 52 6.28 8.86 11.50
CA TYR A 52 5.19 7.95 11.15
C TYR A 52 4.36 8.46 9.97
N ILE A 53 4.30 7.68 8.89
CA ILE A 53 3.60 8.06 7.64
C ILE A 53 2.65 6.99 7.08
N LYS A 54 2.49 5.85 7.75
CA LYS A 54 1.65 4.74 7.24
C LYS A 54 0.24 5.16 6.83
N ASP A 55 -0.37 6.05 7.61
CA ASP A 55 -1.72 6.58 7.41
C ASP A 55 -1.77 7.75 6.42
N LYS A 56 -0.62 8.19 5.90
CA LYS A 56 -0.45 9.37 5.06
C LYS A 56 -0.05 9.02 3.63
N VAL A 57 0.55 7.84 3.42
CA VAL A 57 0.87 7.29 2.09
C VAL A 57 -0.31 6.44 1.65
N THR A 58 -1.02 6.94 0.65
CA THR A 58 -2.28 6.38 0.14
C THR A 58 -2.16 5.92 -1.31
N SER A 59 -0.99 6.05 -1.92
CA SER A 59 -0.70 5.55 -3.25
C SER A 59 0.73 5.04 -3.34
N LYS A 60 0.94 4.03 -4.19
CA LYS A 60 2.27 3.60 -4.64
C LYS A 60 3.00 4.67 -5.46
N ASP A 61 2.28 5.69 -5.92
CA ASP A 61 2.80 6.78 -6.74
C ASP A 61 3.01 8.07 -5.91
N ASP A 62 2.80 8.02 -4.59
CA ASP A 62 3.00 9.16 -3.70
C ASP A 62 4.48 9.58 -3.66
N VAL A 63 4.73 10.88 -3.81
CA VAL A 63 6.07 11.47 -3.72
C VAL A 63 6.32 11.91 -2.29
N ILE A 64 7.33 11.33 -1.65
CA ILE A 64 7.64 11.58 -0.23
C ILE A 64 8.95 12.36 -0.11
N THR A 65 8.93 13.48 0.61
CA THR A 65 10.11 14.30 0.92
C THR A 65 10.19 14.60 2.40
N VAL A 66 11.36 14.42 3.02
CA VAL A 66 11.63 14.87 4.38
C VAL A 66 12.20 16.28 4.34
N LEU A 67 11.66 17.17 5.15
CA LEU A 67 12.09 18.55 5.32
C LEU A 67 12.71 18.70 6.71
N GLY A 68 13.96 19.13 6.79
CA GLY A 68 14.69 19.41 8.02
C GLY A 68 14.60 20.90 8.36
N TYR A 69 14.21 21.21 9.59
CA TYR A 69 14.05 22.57 10.09
C TYR A 69 15.02 22.87 11.22
N ASP A 70 15.55 24.09 11.24
CA ASP A 70 16.36 24.58 12.37
C ASP A 70 15.48 25.12 13.52
N SER A 71 16.11 25.73 14.54
CA SER A 71 15.43 26.32 15.70
C SER A 71 14.63 27.59 15.38
N THR A 72 14.89 28.25 14.25
CA THR A 72 14.12 29.42 13.78
C THR A 72 12.86 29.01 13.02
N GLY A 73 12.80 27.73 12.60
CA GLY A 73 11.72 27.17 11.82
C GLY A 73 11.92 27.27 10.32
N ALA A 74 13.11 27.67 9.86
CA ALA A 74 13.49 27.67 8.45
C ALA A 74 13.82 26.24 7.97
N VAL A 75 13.52 25.93 6.70
CA VAL A 75 13.97 24.69 6.06
C VAL A 75 15.45 24.82 5.74
N VAL A 76 16.27 23.93 6.30
CA VAL A 76 17.74 23.95 6.14
C VAL A 76 18.27 22.72 5.43
N ALA A 77 17.44 21.70 5.22
CA ALA A 77 17.76 20.52 4.44
C ALA A 77 16.48 19.87 3.91
N GLU A 78 16.56 19.18 2.77
CA GLU A 78 15.49 18.34 2.25
C GLU A 78 16.03 17.06 1.65
N LYS A 79 15.23 15.99 1.68
CA LYS A 79 15.61 14.72 1.07
C LYS A 79 14.39 13.95 0.58
N ALA A 80 14.40 13.59 -0.71
CA ALA A 80 13.43 12.65 -1.26
C ALA A 80 13.61 11.26 -0.63
N VAL A 81 12.49 10.61 -0.31
CA VAL A 81 12.44 9.24 0.18
C VAL A 81 12.11 8.33 -1.00
N THR A 82 12.89 7.26 -1.17
CA THR A 82 12.55 6.21 -2.12
C THR A 82 11.34 5.43 -1.58
N LEU A 83 10.21 5.49 -2.28
CA LEU A 83 9.05 4.65 -1.99
C LEU A 83 9.22 3.30 -2.68
N ASP A 84 9.20 2.22 -1.90
CA ASP A 84 9.15 0.86 -2.39
C ASP A 84 7.70 0.34 -2.27
N PRO A 85 6.99 0.12 -3.39
CA PRO A 85 5.63 -0.41 -3.36
C PRO A 85 5.57 -1.89 -2.96
N GLY A 86 6.72 -2.57 -2.84
CA GLY A 86 6.83 -3.99 -2.61
C GLY A 86 6.76 -4.80 -3.90
N VAL A 87 6.51 -6.11 -3.76
CA VAL A 87 6.40 -7.02 -4.91
C VAL A 87 5.09 -6.74 -5.64
N ALA A 88 5.16 -6.51 -6.95
CA ALA A 88 3.98 -6.34 -7.79
C ALA A 88 3.01 -7.53 -7.64
N PRO A 89 1.72 -7.28 -7.42
CA PRO A 89 0.79 -8.35 -7.16
C PRO A 89 0.43 -9.11 -8.43
N THR A 90 0.26 -10.42 -8.27
CA THR A 90 -0.26 -11.31 -9.32
C THR A 90 -1.38 -12.15 -8.73
N MET A 91 -2.35 -12.54 -9.54
CA MET A 91 -3.40 -13.48 -9.14
C MET A 91 -3.75 -14.42 -10.28
N LYS A 92 -4.28 -15.58 -9.90
CA LYS A 92 -4.96 -16.52 -10.79
C LYS A 92 -6.29 -16.89 -10.17
N ALA A 93 -7.30 -17.13 -10.99
CA ALA A 93 -8.57 -17.70 -10.58
C ALA A 93 -8.72 -19.08 -11.20
N ASP A 94 -9.16 -20.04 -10.39
CA ASP A 94 -9.57 -21.35 -10.86
C ASP A 94 -10.94 -21.26 -11.52
N GLU A 95 -11.25 -22.25 -12.36
CA GLU A 95 -12.56 -22.33 -13.01
C GLU A 95 -13.70 -22.53 -12.00
N PHE A 96 -14.82 -21.86 -12.24
CA PHE A 96 -16.05 -22.02 -11.47
C PHE A 96 -17.10 -22.71 -12.33
N VAL A 97 -17.63 -23.83 -11.86
CA VAL A 97 -18.65 -24.63 -12.57
C VAL A 97 -19.97 -24.54 -11.81
N ILE A 98 -20.97 -23.91 -12.42
CA ILE A 98 -22.30 -23.71 -11.85
C ILE A 98 -22.91 -25.07 -11.47
N GLY A 99 -23.51 -25.14 -10.28
CA GLY A 99 -24.08 -26.38 -9.73
C GLY A 99 -23.06 -27.35 -9.11
N THR A 100 -21.76 -27.18 -9.36
CA THR A 100 -20.70 -28.05 -8.83
C THR A 100 -19.83 -27.32 -7.81
N THR A 101 -19.24 -26.19 -8.19
CA THR A 101 -18.36 -25.40 -7.31
C THR A 101 -19.18 -24.53 -6.38
N ARG A 102 -18.68 -24.36 -5.15
CA ARG A 102 -19.31 -23.48 -4.15
C ARG A 102 -18.55 -22.18 -3.94
N ASN A 103 -17.25 -22.19 -4.23
CA ASN A 103 -16.35 -21.09 -4.01
C ASN A 103 -15.56 -20.78 -5.28
N VAL A 104 -15.26 -19.51 -5.50
CA VAL A 104 -14.16 -19.11 -6.38
C VAL A 104 -12.87 -19.26 -5.58
N THR A 105 -11.89 -19.97 -6.14
CA THR A 105 -10.57 -20.19 -5.54
C THR A 105 -9.47 -19.71 -6.47
N GLY A 106 -8.27 -19.59 -5.92
CA GLY A 106 -7.10 -19.30 -6.72
C GLY A 106 -5.89 -18.97 -5.86
N THR A 107 -4.85 -18.46 -6.54
CA THR A 107 -3.56 -18.12 -5.92
C THR A 107 -3.21 -16.66 -6.16
N PHE A 108 -2.39 -16.08 -5.29
CA PHE A 108 -1.95 -14.70 -5.36
C PHE A 108 -0.53 -14.49 -4.81
N THR A 109 0.09 -13.37 -5.20
CA THR A 109 1.35 -12.85 -4.64
C THR A 109 1.26 -11.33 -4.45
N GLY A 110 2.31 -10.72 -3.88
CA GLY A 110 2.49 -9.26 -3.87
C GLY A 110 1.54 -8.48 -2.95
N GLY A 111 1.31 -9.00 -1.74
CA GLY A 111 0.72 -8.19 -0.67
C GLY A 111 -0.80 -8.02 -0.72
N ILE A 112 -1.52 -8.77 -1.55
CA ILE A 112 -2.98 -8.86 -1.49
C ILE A 112 -3.40 -9.35 -0.10
N LYS A 113 -4.37 -8.67 0.51
CA LYS A 113 -4.91 -8.94 1.85
C LYS A 113 -6.37 -9.36 1.82
N TYR A 114 -7.10 -8.95 0.79
CA TYR A 114 -8.51 -9.27 0.63
C TYR A 114 -8.83 -9.55 -0.83
N VAL A 115 -9.88 -10.35 -1.04
CA VAL A 115 -10.51 -10.50 -2.35
C VAL A 115 -12.00 -10.19 -2.26
N GLY A 116 -12.54 -9.53 -3.28
CA GLY A 116 -13.97 -9.46 -3.57
C GLY A 116 -14.26 -10.17 -4.89
N ILE A 117 -15.55 -10.33 -5.22
CA ILE A 117 -15.96 -10.72 -6.57
C ILE A 117 -16.92 -9.67 -7.13
N LYS A 118 -16.85 -9.47 -8.44
CA LYS A 118 -17.81 -8.73 -9.24
C LYS A 118 -18.48 -9.71 -10.20
N VAL A 119 -19.81 -9.74 -10.21
CA VAL A 119 -20.62 -10.56 -11.13
C VAL A 119 -21.53 -9.62 -11.91
N GLY A 120 -21.33 -9.54 -13.22
CA GLY A 120 -21.91 -8.47 -14.04
C GLY A 120 -21.51 -7.10 -13.49
N ASP A 121 -22.50 -6.27 -13.13
CA ASP A 121 -22.27 -4.96 -12.50
C ASP A 121 -22.27 -4.98 -10.97
N THR A 122 -22.60 -6.12 -10.35
CA THR A 122 -22.73 -6.23 -8.90
C THR A 122 -21.39 -6.58 -8.26
N THR A 123 -20.88 -5.70 -7.40
CA THR A 123 -19.69 -5.95 -6.58
C THR A 123 -20.07 -6.41 -5.18
N TYR A 124 -19.49 -7.53 -4.74
CA TYR A 124 -19.76 -8.10 -3.42
C TYR A 124 -18.65 -7.77 -2.41
N SER A 125 -19.00 -7.83 -1.12
CA SER A 125 -18.09 -7.53 0.00
C SER A 125 -16.81 -8.35 -0.05
N LYS A 126 -15.70 -7.72 0.37
CA LYS A 126 -14.39 -8.35 0.44
C LYS A 126 -14.25 -9.33 1.62
N VAL A 127 -13.46 -10.39 1.41
CA VAL A 127 -13.08 -11.38 2.44
C VAL A 127 -11.55 -11.45 2.54
N PRO A 128 -10.98 -11.75 3.72
CA PRO A 128 -9.53 -11.91 3.86
C PRO A 128 -9.02 -13.11 3.07
N VAL A 129 -7.81 -13.00 2.54
CA VAL A 129 -7.09 -14.11 1.89
C VAL A 129 -6.28 -14.91 2.90
N ALA A 130 -5.88 -16.13 2.53
CA ALA A 130 -5.02 -16.95 3.36
C ALA A 130 -3.55 -16.52 3.24
N THR A 131 -2.78 -16.73 4.31
CA THR A 131 -1.35 -16.34 4.37
C THR A 131 -0.44 -17.20 3.50
N ASP A 132 -0.94 -18.33 3.00
CA ASP A 132 -0.21 -19.27 2.14
C ASP A 132 -0.25 -18.89 0.65
N GLY A 133 -0.82 -17.72 0.31
CA GLY A 133 -0.94 -17.26 -1.08
C GLY A 133 -2.16 -17.81 -1.80
N THR A 134 -3.14 -18.37 -1.08
CA THR A 134 -4.42 -18.82 -1.65
C THR A 134 -5.60 -17.96 -1.20
N TYR A 135 -6.68 -17.94 -1.98
CA TYR A 135 -7.93 -17.31 -1.58
C TYR A 135 -9.12 -18.20 -1.87
N THR A 136 -10.21 -17.98 -1.13
CA THR A 136 -11.48 -18.69 -1.28
C THR A 136 -12.62 -17.71 -1.03
N TYR A 137 -13.56 -17.64 -1.97
CA TYR A 137 -14.72 -16.76 -1.89
C TYR A 137 -16.01 -17.53 -2.14
N TYR A 138 -16.94 -17.56 -1.18
CA TYR A 138 -18.22 -18.26 -1.34
C TYR A 138 -19.14 -17.55 -2.35
N ALA A 139 -19.41 -18.23 -3.46
CA ALA A 139 -20.06 -17.65 -4.64
C ALA A 139 -21.21 -18.49 -5.21
N LYS A 140 -21.58 -19.61 -4.59
CA LYS A 140 -22.65 -20.51 -5.08
C LYS A 140 -23.97 -19.78 -5.35
N ASP A 141 -24.31 -18.84 -4.48
CA ASP A 141 -25.53 -18.03 -4.51
C ASP A 141 -25.40 -16.75 -5.35
N LYS A 142 -24.20 -16.48 -5.89
CA LYS A 142 -23.85 -15.22 -6.56
C LYS A 142 -23.54 -15.42 -8.04
N ILE A 143 -22.94 -16.55 -8.40
CA ILE A 143 -22.60 -16.92 -9.78
C ILE A 143 -23.59 -18.00 -10.20
N THR A 144 -24.68 -17.57 -10.83
CA THR A 144 -25.79 -18.45 -11.24
C THR A 144 -26.05 -18.46 -12.74
N ASP A 145 -25.43 -17.54 -13.47
CA ASP A 145 -25.54 -17.40 -14.93
C ASP A 145 -24.14 -17.37 -15.55
N ALA A 146 -23.85 -18.30 -16.46
CA ALA A 146 -22.56 -18.39 -17.13
C ALA A 146 -22.34 -17.28 -18.18
N THR A 147 -23.37 -16.51 -18.51
CA THR A 147 -23.29 -15.36 -19.43
C THR A 147 -22.83 -14.08 -18.73
N GLU A 148 -22.91 -14.02 -17.41
CA GLU A 148 -22.41 -12.89 -16.63
C GLU A 148 -20.90 -12.96 -16.46
N GLU A 149 -20.22 -11.85 -16.69
CA GLU A 149 -18.78 -11.77 -16.44
C GLU A 149 -18.52 -11.84 -14.92
N VAL A 150 -17.64 -12.74 -14.52
CA VAL A 150 -17.17 -12.85 -13.14
C VAL A 150 -15.71 -12.45 -13.05
N THR A 151 -15.42 -11.55 -12.13
CA THR A 151 -14.07 -11.02 -11.89
C THR A 151 -13.74 -11.06 -10.40
N VAL A 152 -12.58 -11.60 -10.05
CA VAL A 152 -12.01 -11.49 -8.70
C VAL A 152 -11.27 -10.17 -8.60
N LEU A 153 -11.57 -9.40 -7.56
CA LEU A 153 -10.96 -8.11 -7.25
C LEU A 153 -9.96 -8.31 -6.11
N GLY A 154 -8.68 -8.12 -6.36
CA GLY A 154 -7.62 -8.23 -5.35
C GLY A 154 -7.29 -6.88 -4.70
N TYR A 155 -7.30 -6.83 -3.37
CA TYR A 155 -7.03 -5.60 -2.60
C TYR A 155 -5.81 -5.73 -1.71
N ASP A 156 -4.93 -4.73 -1.74
CA ASP A 156 -3.74 -4.61 -0.88
C ASP A 156 -3.97 -3.59 0.25
N SER A 157 -2.89 -3.03 0.82
CA SER A 157 -2.98 -2.00 1.87
C SER A 157 -3.46 -0.63 1.40
N VAL A 158 -3.41 -0.36 0.10
CA VAL A 158 -3.73 0.93 -0.51
C VAL A 158 -5.12 0.91 -1.15
N GLY A 159 -5.55 -0.24 -1.66
CA GLY A 159 -6.88 -0.35 -2.25
C GLY A 159 -6.97 -1.50 -3.23
N LEU A 160 -7.76 -1.31 -4.29
CA LEU A 160 -7.85 -2.26 -5.39
C LEU A 160 -6.51 -2.27 -6.13
N ALA A 161 -5.87 -3.44 -6.16
CA ALA A 161 -4.53 -3.60 -6.70
C ALA A 161 -4.54 -4.29 -8.08
N LEU A 162 -5.45 -5.25 -8.29
CA LEU A 162 -5.60 -5.94 -9.57
C LEU A 162 -6.97 -6.63 -9.70
N GLU A 163 -7.31 -7.00 -10.93
CA GLU A 163 -8.52 -7.76 -11.27
C GLU A 163 -8.18 -8.97 -12.15
N VAL A 164 -8.82 -10.11 -11.90
CA VAL A 164 -8.66 -11.34 -12.71
C VAL A 164 -10.02 -11.93 -13.03
N LYS A 165 -10.27 -12.20 -14.31
CA LYS A 165 -11.48 -12.88 -14.75
C LYS A 165 -11.50 -14.34 -14.30
N VAL A 166 -12.69 -14.82 -13.93
CA VAL A 166 -12.96 -16.21 -13.61
C VAL A 166 -13.58 -16.86 -14.84
N THR A 167 -13.07 -18.01 -15.26
CA THR A 167 -13.76 -18.83 -16.26
C THR A 167 -14.97 -19.48 -15.59
N VAL A 168 -16.16 -19.19 -16.10
CA VAL A 168 -17.42 -19.77 -15.61
C VAL A 168 -17.96 -20.78 -16.62
N LYS A 169 -18.40 -21.96 -16.14
CA LYS A 169 -19.01 -23.02 -16.94
C LYS A 169 -20.31 -23.53 -16.33
#